data_AF-A0A8T1QCE9-F1
#
_entry.id   AF-A0A8T1QCE9-F1
#
_cell.length_a   1.000
_cell.length_b   1.000
_cell.length_c   1.000
_cell.angle_alpha   90.00
_cell.angle_beta   90.00
_cell.angle_gamma   90.00
#
_symmetry.space_group_name_H-M   'P 1'
#
loop_
_entity.id
_entity.type
_entity.pdbx_description
1 polymer ?
#
loop_
_entity_poly.entity_id
_entity_poly.type
_entity_poly.pdbx_seq_one_letter_code
_entity_poly.pdbx_strand_id
1 'polypeptide(L)'
;MYSDLENYSQIYELQQRIDKNQQGDDSVTKYFNVLKGLCQDSDPFNEYEWKSQDDCNHNQKLVENARIFTFLAGLNDEFNDVRRRILGRQPLPRIGEVFSEVRREHCHAKMEGN
;
A
#
# COMPACT_ATOMS: atom_id res chain seq x y z
N MET A 1 -3.46 21.97 25.67
CA MET A 1 -3.88 22.26 24.29
C MET A 1 -2.67 22.16 23.36
N TYR A 2 -2.18 20.94 23.11
CA TYR A 2 -1.05 20.66 22.19
C TYR A 2 -1.22 19.34 21.40
N SER A 3 -2.27 18.54 21.67
CA SER A 3 -2.47 17.22 21.05
C SER A 3 -2.72 17.28 19.55
N ASP A 4 -3.54 18.23 19.10
CA ASP A 4 -4.05 18.16 17.73
C ASP A 4 -2.99 18.60 16.72
N LEU A 5 -2.17 19.60 17.06
CA LEU A 5 -1.09 20.08 16.20
C LEU A 5 0.03 19.03 16.04
N GLU A 6 0.35 18.32 17.13
CA GLU A 6 1.35 17.25 17.14
C GLU A 6 0.85 16.05 16.31
N ASN A 7 -0.44 15.72 16.41
CA ASN A 7 -1.09 14.70 15.58
C ASN A 7 -1.07 15.07 14.08
N TYR A 8 -1.43 16.30 13.70
CA TYR A 8 -1.40 16.70 12.29
C TYR A 8 0.02 16.72 11.69
N SER A 9 1.03 17.09 12.48
CA SER A 9 2.43 17.03 12.05
C SER A 9 2.88 15.59 11.81
N GLN A 10 2.54 14.67 12.73
CA GLN A 10 2.86 13.24 12.59
C GLN A 10 2.14 12.61 11.40
N ILE A 11 0.85 12.92 11.19
CA ILE A 11 0.08 12.48 10.01
C ILE A 11 0.77 12.94 8.73
N TYR A 12 1.15 14.22 8.66
CA TYR A 12 1.83 14.77 7.49
C TYR A 12 3.17 14.07 7.22
N GLU A 13 3.97 13.82 8.26
CA GLU A 13 5.23 13.10 8.11
C GLU A 13 5.04 11.66 7.64
N LEU A 14 4.07 10.93 8.19
CA LEU A 14 3.75 9.57 7.78
C LEU A 14 3.27 9.54 6.32
N GLN A 15 2.37 10.46 5.95
CA GLN A 15 1.88 10.57 4.57
C GLN A 15 3.04 10.82 3.60
N GLN A 16 3.94 11.75 3.94
CA GLN A 16 5.12 12.05 3.13
C GLN A 16 6.05 10.85 2.99
N ARG A 17 6.20 10.03 4.03
CA ARG A 17 7.00 8.79 3.96
C ARG A 17 6.32 7.74 3.09
N ILE A 18 5.00 7.59 3.19
CA ILE A 18 4.21 6.68 2.37
C ILE A 18 4.33 7.07 0.89
N ASP A 19 4.16 8.35 0.56
CA ASP A 19 4.15 8.84 -0.82
C ASP A 19 5.54 8.77 -1.50
N LYS A 20 6.60 8.95 -0.71
CA LYS A 20 7.99 8.84 -1.20
C LYS A 20 8.54 7.41 -1.18
N ASN A 21 7.80 6.47 -0.60
CA ASN A 21 8.26 5.09 -0.51
C ASN A 21 8.19 4.42 -1.89
N GLN A 22 9.34 3.95 -2.36
CA GLN A 22 9.49 3.26 -3.64
C GLN A 22 10.40 2.06 -3.46
N GLN A 23 10.27 1.06 -4.32
CA GLN A 23 11.07 -0.15 -4.28
C GLN A 23 12.56 0.17 -4.50
N GLY A 24 12.89 0.89 -5.58
CA GLY A 24 14.28 1.22 -5.91
C GLY A 24 15.15 -0.03 -5.99
N ASP A 25 16.28 -0.03 -5.29
CA ASP A 25 17.22 -1.16 -5.22
C ASP A 25 16.82 -2.22 -4.18
N ASP A 26 15.75 -2.00 -3.42
CA ASP A 26 15.29 -2.95 -2.42
C ASP A 26 14.47 -4.10 -3.02
N SER A 27 14.48 -5.25 -2.35
CA SER A 27 13.58 -6.35 -2.70
C SER A 27 12.11 -5.96 -2.51
N VAL A 28 11.22 -6.51 -3.34
CA VAL A 28 9.75 -6.34 -3.22
C VAL A 28 9.26 -6.66 -1.80
N THR A 29 9.86 -7.66 -1.14
CA THR A 29 9.49 -8.04 0.25
C THR A 29 9.87 -6.96 1.26
N LYS A 30 11.07 -6.39 1.14
CA LYS A 30 11.52 -5.32 2.03
C LYS A 30 10.67 -4.06 1.83
N TYR A 31 10.46 -3.66 0.58
CA TYR A 31 9.60 -2.54 0.21
C TYR A 31 8.16 -2.70 0.76
N PHE A 32 7.56 -3.88 0.57
CA PHE A 32 6.22 -4.17 1.06
C PHE A 32 6.12 -4.10 2.59
N ASN A 33 7.12 -4.63 3.31
CA ASN A 33 7.13 -4.61 4.77
C ASN A 33 7.25 -3.17 5.32
N VAL A 34 8.07 -2.33 4.69
CA VAL A 34 8.19 -0.90 5.05
C VAL A 34 6.86 -0.19 4.82
N LEU A 35 6.25 -0.36 3.64
CA LEU A 35 4.95 0.24 3.34
C LEU A 35 3.89 -0.22 4.34
N LYS A 36 3.83 -1.51 4.65
CA LYS A 36 2.88 -2.07 5.60
C LYS A 36 3.06 -1.45 6.99
N GLY A 37 4.29 -1.30 7.46
CA GLY A 37 4.58 -0.65 8.74
C GLY A 37 4.09 0.79 8.76
N LEU A 38 4.42 1.59 7.74
CA LEU A 38 3.96 2.98 7.63
C LEU A 38 2.44 3.09 7.59
N CYS A 39 1.75 2.21 6.87
CA CYS A 39 0.30 2.19 6.84
C CYS A 39 -0.33 1.81 8.19
N GLN A 40 0.32 0.92 8.97
CA GLN A 40 -0.12 0.56 10.31
C GLN A 40 0.10 1.70 11.30
N ASP A 41 1.19 2.45 11.17
CA ASP A 41 1.47 3.64 11.97
C ASP A 41 0.47 4.78 11.67
N SER A 42 -0.10 4.81 10.46
CA SER A 42 -1.15 5.78 10.09
C SER A 42 -2.57 5.38 10.53
N ASP A 43 -2.83 4.11 10.85
CA ASP A 43 -4.18 3.62 11.18
C ASP A 43 -4.86 4.32 12.37
N PRO A 44 -4.16 4.64 13.48
CA PRO A 44 -4.75 5.35 14.62
C PRO A 44 -5.29 6.74 14.26
N PHE A 45 -4.76 7.37 13.21
CA PHE A 45 -5.22 8.69 12.76
C PHE A 45 -6.44 8.63 11.85
N ASN A 46 -6.85 7.43 11.44
CA ASN A 46 -8.05 7.18 10.64
C ASN A 46 -9.28 6.87 11.52
N GLU A 47 -9.18 7.11 12.84
CA GLU A 47 -10.29 7.02 13.81
C GLU A 47 -11.29 8.17 13.60
N TYR A 48 -12.00 8.13 12.48
CA TYR A 48 -13.19 8.93 12.28
C TYR A 48 -14.39 8.17 12.86
N GLU A 49 -15.27 8.83 13.63
CA GLU A 49 -16.55 8.25 14.04
C GLU A 49 -17.45 8.07 12.80
N TRP A 50 -17.40 6.89 12.20
CA TRP A 50 -18.27 6.53 11.09
C TRP A 50 -19.72 6.51 11.57
N LYS A 51 -20.59 7.22 10.86
CA LYS A 51 -22.02 7.38 11.20
C LYS A 51 -22.79 6.07 11.12
N SER A 52 -22.29 5.09 10.38
CA SER A 52 -22.90 3.78 10.21
C SER A 52 -21.86 2.68 9.97
N GLN A 53 -22.25 1.42 10.19
CA GLN A 53 -21.43 0.25 9.89
C GLN A 53 -21.12 0.12 8.38
N ASP A 54 -22.06 0.52 7.53
CA ASP A 54 -21.88 0.50 6.08
C ASP A 54 -20.83 1.52 5.63
N ASP A 55 -20.84 2.72 6.22
CA ASP A 55 -19.81 3.75 5.97
C ASP A 55 -18.43 3.27 6.44
N CYS A 56 -18.36 2.61 7.60
CA CYS A 56 -17.12 2.01 8.11
C CYS A 56 -16.57 0.95 7.14
N ASN A 57 -17.43 0.04 6.68
CA ASN A 57 -17.06 -1.00 5.71
C ASN A 57 -16.62 -0.39 4.37
N HIS A 58 -17.28 0.68 3.93
CA HIS A 58 -16.91 1.40 2.71
C HIS A 58 -15.54 2.07 2.86
N ASN A 59 -15.29 2.76 3.98
CA ASN A 59 -14.01 3.38 4.24
C ASN A 59 -12.87 2.36 4.32
N GLN A 60 -13.08 1.23 4.99
CA GLN A 60 -12.08 0.16 5.04
C GLN A 60 -11.67 -0.32 3.63
N LYS A 61 -12.64 -0.45 2.72
CA LYS A 61 -12.36 -0.77 1.31
C LYS A 61 -11.58 0.33 0.60
N LEU A 62 -11.91 1.60 0.83
CA LEU A 62 -11.17 2.72 0.25
C LEU A 62 -9.72 2.77 0.74
N VAL A 63 -9.51 2.55 2.05
CA VAL A 63 -8.17 2.49 2.66
C VAL A 63 -7.38 1.31 2.10
N GLU A 64 -7.99 0.12 1.98
CA GLU A 64 -7.32 -1.03 1.38
C GLU A 64 -6.94 -0.77 -0.09
N ASN A 65 -7.85 -0.19 -0.88
CA ASN A 65 -7.57 0.19 -2.26
C ASN A 65 -6.45 1.22 -2.36
N ALA A 66 -6.44 2.24 -1.49
CA ALA A 66 -5.38 3.25 -1.45
C ALA A 66 -4.00 2.59 -1.18
N ARG A 67 -3.94 1.65 -0.24
CA ARG A 67 -2.71 0.89 0.06
C ARG A 67 -2.25 0.05 -1.14
N ILE A 68 -3.18 -0.56 -1.87
CA ILE A 68 -2.87 -1.29 -3.11
C ILE A 68 -2.28 -0.35 -4.16
N PHE A 69 -2.89 0.83 -4.35
CA PHE A 69 -2.40 1.80 -5.33
C PHE A 69 -1.03 2.34 -4.96
N THR A 70 -0.78 2.70 -3.69
CA THR A 70 0.54 3.11 -3.23
C THR A 70 1.57 2.02 -3.44
N PHE A 71 1.25 0.77 -3.07
CA PHE A 71 2.14 -0.37 -3.29
C PHE A 71 2.52 -0.49 -4.77
N LEU A 72 1.53 -0.54 -5.65
CA LEU A 72 1.73 -0.68 -7.09
C LEU A 72 2.48 0.50 -7.72
N ALA A 73 2.23 1.72 -7.26
CA ALA A 73 2.86 2.94 -7.77
C ALA A 73 4.36 3.01 -7.43
N GLY A 74 4.76 2.53 -6.25
CA GLY A 74 6.16 2.50 -5.84
C GLY A 74 6.95 1.29 -6.35
N LEU A 75 6.34 0.33 -7.05
CA LEU A 75 7.07 -0.79 -7.69
C LEU A 75 7.90 -0.32 -8.88
N ASN A 76 9.01 -1.00 -9.11
CA ASN A 76 9.86 -0.79 -10.28
C ASN A 76 9.11 -1.11 -11.59
N ASP A 77 9.59 -0.54 -12.70
CA ASP A 77 8.95 -0.67 -14.01
C ASP A 77 8.92 -2.10 -14.56
N GLU A 78 9.76 -2.99 -14.05
CA GLU A 78 9.74 -4.43 -14.38
C GLU A 78 8.39 -5.10 -14.03
N PHE A 79 7.61 -4.52 -13.09
CA PHE A 79 6.31 -5.04 -12.69
C PHE A 79 5.12 -4.41 -13.41
N ASN A 80 5.35 -3.65 -14.49
CA ASN A 80 4.30 -2.95 -15.22
C ASN A 80 3.17 -3.86 -15.73
N ASP A 81 3.50 -5.07 -16.19
CA ASP A 81 2.48 -6.01 -16.68
C ASP A 81 1.65 -6.59 -15.53
N VAL A 82 2.27 -6.93 -14.40
CA VAL A 82 1.55 -7.32 -13.18
C VAL A 82 0.63 -6.21 -12.71
N ARG A 83 1.12 -4.97 -12.70
CA ARG A 83 0.36 -3.77 -12.34
C ARG A 83 -0.90 -3.64 -13.20
N ARG A 84 -0.77 -3.74 -14.52
CA ARG A 84 -1.92 -3.70 -15.46
C ARG A 84 -2.93 -4.81 -15.21
N ARG A 85 -2.47 -6.06 -15.03
CA ARG A 85 -3.35 -7.21 -14.75
C ARG A 85 -4.15 -7.01 -13.47
N ILE A 86 -3.53 -6.50 -12.42
CA ILE A 86 -4.17 -6.29 -11.11
C ILE A 86 -5.19 -5.15 -11.20
N LEU A 87 -4.82 -4.01 -11.82
CA LEU A 87 -5.71 -2.87 -11.99
C LEU A 87 -6.93 -3.16 -12.90
N GLY A 88 -6.83 -4.18 -13.78
CA GLY A 88 -7.94 -4.63 -14.60
C GLY A 88 -8.96 -5.53 -13.89
N ARG A 89 -8.77 -5.88 -12.61
CA ARG A 89 -9.68 -6.76 -11.87
C ARG A 89 -10.79 -5.99 -11.16
N GLN A 90 -11.99 -6.54 -11.15
CA GLN A 90 -13.12 -6.03 -10.39
C GLN A 90 -13.85 -7.16 -9.66
N PRO A 91 -13.92 -7.15 -8.31
CA PRO A 91 -13.27 -6.19 -7.41
C PRO A 91 -11.73 -6.32 -7.41
N LEU A 92 -11.04 -5.31 -6.88
CA LEU A 92 -9.60 -5.41 -6.66
C LEU A 92 -9.30 -6.56 -5.67
N PRO A 93 -8.21 -7.32 -5.89
CA PRO A 93 -7.75 -8.32 -4.93
C PRO A 93 -7.30 -7.68 -3.63
N ARG A 94 -7.15 -8.49 -2.57
CA ARG A 94 -6.58 -8.01 -1.31
C ARG A 94 -5.10 -7.70 -1.46
N ILE A 95 -4.60 -6.78 -0.65
CA ILE A 95 -3.19 -6.35 -0.71
C ILE A 95 -2.20 -7.51 -0.54
N GLY A 96 -2.53 -8.53 0.27
CA GLY A 96 -1.70 -9.73 0.43
C GLY A 96 -1.65 -10.62 -0.83
N GLU A 97 -2.73 -10.66 -1.60
CA GLU A 97 -2.80 -11.38 -2.87
C GLU A 97 -1.99 -10.64 -3.95
N VAL A 98 -2.13 -9.31 -3.99
CA VAL A 98 -1.33 -8.42 -4.84
C VAL A 98 0.17 -8.62 -4.57
N PHE A 99 0.59 -8.59 -3.30
CA PHE A 99 1.97 -8.86 -2.91
C PHE A 99 2.45 -10.24 -3.36
N SER A 100 1.63 -11.28 -3.17
CA SER A 100 1.97 -12.65 -3.54
C SER A 100 2.17 -12.81 -5.05
N GLU A 101 1.35 -12.12 -5.85
CA GLU A 101 1.45 -12.13 -7.30
C GLU A 101 2.72 -11.43 -7.80
N VAL A 102 3.03 -10.24 -7.29
CA VAL A 102 4.27 -9.51 -7.61
C VAL A 102 5.51 -10.30 -7.21
N ARG A 103 5.51 -10.90 -6.01
CA ARG A 103 6.62 -11.73 -5.54
C ARG A 103 6.83 -12.98 -6.41
N ARG A 104 5.75 -13.60 -6.89
CA ARG A 104 5.82 -14.75 -7.81
C ARG A 104 6.43 -14.34 -9.15
N GLU A 105 6.00 -13.21 -9.72
CA GLU A 105 6.55 -12.69 -10.99
C GLU A 105 8.07 -12.47 -10.89
N HIS A 106 8.54 -11.85 -9.80
CA HIS A 106 9.97 -11.67 -9.53
C HIS A 106 10.74 -13.00 -9.50
N CYS A 107 10.16 -14.06 -8.92
CA CYS A 107 10.80 -15.39 -8.92
C CYS A 107 10.85 -16.02 -10.32
N HIS A 108 9.82 -15.82 -11.15
CA HIS A 108 9.81 -16.33 -12.54
C HIS A 108 10.83 -15.60 -13.41
N ALA A 109 10.89 -14.27 -13.37
CA ALA A 109 11.86 -13.49 -14.13
C ALA A 109 13.32 -13.87 -13.80
N LYS A 110 13.60 -14.24 -12.54
CA LYS A 110 14.93 -14.73 -12.13
C LYS A 110 15.31 -16.11 -12.69
N MET A 111 14.34 -16.92 -13.09
CA MET A 111 14.57 -18.28 -13.60
C MET A 111 14.79 -18.30 -15.12
N GLU A 112 14.30 -17.29 -15.85
CA GLU A 112 14.46 -17.17 -17.31
C GLU A 112 15.76 -16.43 -17.72
N GLY A 113 16.48 -15.85 -16.75
CA GLY A 113 17.72 -15.10 -16.98
C GLY A 113 19.01 -15.88 -16.76
N ASN A 114 18.99 -17.22 -16.82
CA ASN A 114 20.16 -18.08 -16.58
C ASN A 114 20.40 -19.08 -17.72
#